data_AF-A0A1E5T4R1-F1
#
_entry.id   AF-A0A1E5T4R1-F1
#
_cell.length_a   1.000
_cell.length_b   1.000
_cell.length_c   1.000
_cell.angle_alpha   90.00
_cell.angle_beta   90.00
_cell.angle_gamma   90.00
#
_symmetry.space_group_name_H-M   'P 1'
#
loop_
_entity.id
_entity.type
_entity.pdbx_description
1 polymer ?
#
loop_
_entity_poly.entity_id
_entity_poly.type
_entity_poly.pdbx_seq_one_letter_code
_entity_poly.pdbx_strand_id
1 'polypeptide(L)'
;MPIFGDIKEYKEAWKTAPVFLKGLIIVMFFLSVSSITSLADEVFKWRGFIRDGIDFYHNTLTVPIIDFLKRYNIVFYKIGIDMITLILLFHSAGLRAIYVAFKKGRDFDLFSKVIFSVLVLYTLYQTGETIMVWHNSGENLENKAFEEIKSVSLYLFMMLALFSIACIILIPRVENRKAVLISLWVPVLIPVLIVLVLAAINSGLTKELPPI
;
A
#
# COMPACT_ATOMS: atom_id res chain seq x y z
N MET A 1 9.62 -11.95 -20.84
CA MET A 1 8.46 -12.84 -20.74
C MET A 1 8.96 -14.27 -20.57
N PRO A 2 8.79 -14.88 -19.39
CA PRO A 2 9.33 -16.20 -19.04
C PRO A 2 8.92 -17.31 -20.02
N ILE A 3 7.67 -17.26 -20.51
CA ILE A 3 7.09 -18.25 -21.43
C ILE A 3 7.88 -18.41 -22.73
N PHE A 4 8.46 -17.34 -23.28
CA PHE A 4 9.28 -17.47 -24.51
C PHE A 4 10.63 -18.14 -24.25
N GLY A 5 11.13 -18.06 -23.01
CA GLY A 5 12.29 -18.82 -22.56
C GLY A 5 11.94 -20.31 -22.45
N ASP A 6 10.84 -20.62 -21.76
CA ASP A 6 10.36 -21.98 -21.60
C ASP A 6 10.10 -22.63 -22.97
N ILE A 7 9.41 -21.95 -23.90
CA ILE A 7 9.16 -22.46 -25.26
C ILE A 7 10.48 -22.75 -26.00
N LYS A 8 11.52 -21.93 -25.82
CA LYS A 8 12.83 -22.19 -26.43
C LYS A 8 13.49 -23.42 -25.82
N GLU A 9 13.50 -23.54 -24.49
CA GLU A 9 14.03 -24.72 -23.80
C GLU A 9 13.29 -26.00 -24.22
N TYR A 10 11.95 -25.97 -24.28
CA TYR A 10 11.15 -27.10 -24.76
C TYR A 10 11.46 -27.45 -26.22
N LYS A 11 11.66 -26.45 -27.08
CA LYS A 11 12.02 -26.65 -28.50
C LYS A 11 13.43 -27.22 -28.65
N GLU A 12 14.37 -26.84 -27.79
CA GLU A 12 15.73 -27.37 -27.78
C GLU A 12 15.76 -28.80 -27.22
N ALA A 13 15.08 -29.06 -26.11
CA ALA A 13 14.92 -30.40 -25.53
C ALA A 13 14.21 -31.37 -26.49
N TRP A 14 13.22 -30.89 -27.25
CA TRP A 14 12.53 -31.70 -28.25
C TRP A 14 13.43 -32.16 -29.40
N LYS A 15 14.41 -31.34 -29.80
CA LYS A 15 15.33 -31.67 -30.90
C LYS A 15 16.31 -32.76 -30.51
N THR A 16 16.74 -32.80 -29.26
CA THR A 16 17.76 -33.72 -28.75
C THR A 16 17.18 -34.98 -28.10
N ALA A 17 15.89 -34.98 -27.75
CA ALA A 17 15.26 -36.09 -27.04
C ALA A 17 14.95 -37.32 -27.92
N PRO A 18 15.18 -38.56 -27.39
CA PRO A 18 14.68 -39.80 -27.98
C PRO A 18 13.15 -39.81 -28.13
N VAL A 19 12.63 -40.59 -29.09
CA VAL A 19 11.20 -40.63 -29.44
C VAL A 19 10.28 -40.90 -28.23
N PHE A 20 10.68 -41.80 -27.31
CA PHE A 20 9.88 -42.08 -26.12
C PHE A 20 9.85 -40.91 -25.11
N LEU A 21 10.91 -40.11 -25.05
CA LEU A 21 11.01 -38.94 -24.16
C LEU A 21 10.23 -37.73 -24.69
N LYS A 22 10.00 -37.65 -26.01
CA LYS A 22 9.16 -36.61 -26.60
C LYS A 22 7.74 -36.60 -26.04
N GLY A 23 7.16 -37.79 -25.80
CA GLY A 23 5.86 -37.90 -25.14
C GLY A 23 5.86 -37.27 -23.74
N LEU A 24 6.91 -37.52 -22.94
CA LEU A 24 7.07 -36.94 -21.61
C LEU A 24 7.22 -35.41 -21.66
N ILE A 25 7.96 -34.89 -22.64
CA ILE A 25 8.17 -33.45 -22.86
C ILE A 25 6.83 -32.73 -23.12
N ILE A 26 5.93 -33.31 -23.91
CA ILE A 26 4.58 -32.74 -24.14
C ILE A 26 3.78 -32.66 -22.84
N VAL A 27 3.80 -33.72 -22.03
CA VAL A 27 3.08 -33.75 -20.75
C VAL A 27 3.64 -32.70 -19.78
N MET A 28 4.96 -32.57 -19.69
CA MET A 28 5.60 -31.55 -18.85
C MET A 28 5.29 -30.12 -19.34
N PHE A 29 5.28 -29.89 -20.65
CA PHE A 29 4.88 -28.61 -21.23
C PHE A 29 3.43 -28.28 -20.90
N PHE A 30 2.53 -29.25 -21.05
CA PHE A 30 1.12 -29.08 -20.73
C PHE A 30 0.91 -28.79 -19.24
N LEU A 31 1.63 -29.48 -18.35
CA LEU A 31 1.61 -29.21 -16.90
C LEU A 31 2.11 -27.79 -16.58
N SER A 32 3.19 -27.35 -17.21
CA SER A 32 3.73 -25.99 -17.07
C SER A 32 2.69 -24.94 -17.50
N VAL A 33 2.12 -25.06 -18.69
CA VAL A 33 1.08 -24.13 -19.18
C VAL A 33 -0.16 -24.19 -18.29
N SER A 34 -0.60 -25.38 -17.87
CA SER A 34 -1.76 -25.54 -16.98
C SER A 34 -1.55 -24.88 -15.62
N SER A 35 -0.34 -24.93 -15.07
CA SER A 35 -0.03 -24.22 -13.82
C SER A 35 -0.13 -22.70 -13.96
N ILE A 36 0.28 -22.16 -15.12
CA ILE A 36 0.13 -20.74 -15.45
C ILE A 36 -1.35 -20.37 -15.60
N THR A 37 -2.15 -21.21 -16.26
CA THR A 37 -3.60 -20.99 -16.37
C THR A 37 -4.27 -21.03 -15.00
N SER A 38 -3.91 -22.00 -14.15
CA SER A 38 -4.46 -22.07 -12.78
C SER A 38 -4.05 -20.84 -11.95
N LEU A 39 -2.83 -20.33 -12.16
CA LEU A 39 -2.37 -19.11 -11.51
C LEU A 39 -3.16 -17.89 -12.02
N ALA A 40 -3.46 -17.84 -13.33
CA ALA A 40 -4.28 -16.78 -13.91
C ALA A 40 -5.71 -16.79 -13.34
N ASP A 41 -6.35 -17.96 -13.29
CA ASP A 41 -7.68 -18.12 -12.69
C ASP A 41 -7.69 -17.72 -11.21
N GLU A 42 -6.63 -18.08 -10.49
CA GLU A 42 -6.48 -17.68 -9.09
C GLU A 42 -6.29 -16.17 -8.96
N VAL A 43 -5.46 -15.53 -9.80
CA VAL A 43 -5.34 -14.06 -9.86
C VAL A 43 -6.69 -13.40 -10.17
N PHE A 44 -7.52 -13.99 -11.04
CA PHE A 44 -8.87 -13.50 -11.32
C PHE A 44 -9.82 -13.65 -10.12
N LYS A 45 -9.72 -14.72 -9.32
CA LYS A 45 -10.47 -14.81 -8.06
C LYS A 45 -10.00 -13.77 -7.05
N TRP A 46 -8.69 -13.54 -6.97
CA TRP A 46 -8.11 -12.50 -6.11
C TRP A 46 -8.60 -11.11 -6.53
N ARG A 47 -8.79 -10.85 -7.83
CA ARG A 47 -9.43 -9.61 -8.32
C ARG A 47 -10.81 -9.40 -7.69
N GLY A 48 -11.66 -10.44 -7.68
CA GLY A 48 -12.98 -10.38 -7.04
C GLY A 48 -12.84 -10.09 -5.55
N PHE A 49 -12.03 -10.88 -4.85
CA PHE A 49 -11.79 -10.73 -3.42
C PHE A 49 -11.27 -9.34 -3.01
N ILE A 50 -10.32 -8.79 -3.77
CA ILE A 50 -9.77 -7.45 -3.51
C ILE A 50 -10.85 -6.39 -3.69
N ARG A 51 -11.61 -6.47 -4.79
CA ARG A 51 -12.71 -5.53 -5.05
C ARG A 51 -13.75 -5.60 -3.94
N ASP A 52 -14.16 -6.81 -3.56
CA ASP A 52 -15.12 -7.04 -2.49
C ASP A 52 -14.60 -6.48 -1.16
N GLY A 53 -13.29 -6.61 -0.88
CA GLY A 53 -12.65 -6.01 0.29
C GLY A 53 -12.65 -4.48 0.27
N ILE A 54 -12.38 -3.87 -0.89
CA ILE A 54 -12.46 -2.41 -1.07
C ILE A 54 -13.90 -1.93 -0.92
N ASP A 55 -14.86 -2.62 -1.49
CA ASP A 55 -16.29 -2.29 -1.38
C ASP A 55 -16.79 -2.46 0.06
N PHE A 56 -16.35 -3.51 0.75
CA PHE A 56 -16.59 -3.69 2.18
C PHE A 56 -16.03 -2.53 3.01
N TYR A 57 -14.77 -2.13 2.76
CA TYR A 57 -14.14 -0.99 3.44
C TYR A 57 -14.93 0.30 3.21
N HIS A 58 -15.30 0.58 1.96
CA HIS A 58 -16.06 1.79 1.64
C HIS A 58 -17.43 1.80 2.31
N ASN A 59 -18.16 0.69 2.27
CA ASN A 59 -19.52 0.61 2.80
C ASN A 59 -19.56 0.56 4.33
N THR A 60 -18.53 0.00 4.97
CA THR A 60 -18.50 -0.19 6.43
C THR A 60 -17.82 0.96 7.17
N LEU A 61 -16.84 1.62 6.55
CA LEU A 61 -16.05 2.69 7.18
C LEU A 61 -16.24 4.03 6.47
N THR A 62 -15.87 4.13 5.19
CA THR A 62 -15.82 5.43 4.50
C THR A 62 -17.19 6.11 4.43
N VAL A 63 -18.21 5.42 3.92
CA VAL A 63 -19.56 5.99 3.76
C VAL A 63 -20.19 6.38 5.10
N PRO A 64 -20.18 5.52 6.14
CA PRO A 64 -20.69 5.90 7.45
C PRO A 64 -19.99 7.12 8.06
N ILE A 65 -18.67 7.26 7.89
CA ILE A 65 -17.92 8.43 8.37
C ILE A 65 -18.36 9.69 7.61
N ILE A 66 -18.47 9.62 6.29
CA ILE A 66 -18.94 10.75 5.47
C ILE A 66 -20.35 11.15 5.90
N ASP A 67 -21.26 10.20 6.06
CA ASP A 67 -22.65 10.46 6.44
C ASP A 67 -22.77 10.97 7.88
N PHE A 68 -21.87 10.57 8.78
CA PHE A 68 -21.74 11.16 10.11
C PHE A 68 -21.31 12.62 10.03
N LEU A 69 -20.26 12.92 9.26
CA LEU A 69 -19.70 14.28 9.14
C LEU A 69 -20.66 15.26 8.44
N LYS A 70 -21.44 14.76 7.46
CA LYS A 70 -22.51 15.55 6.82
C LYS A 70 -23.53 16.09 7.81
N ARG A 71 -23.81 15.39 8.93
CA ARG A 71 -24.74 15.88 9.97
C ARG A 71 -24.26 17.15 10.65
N TYR A 72 -22.97 17.45 10.56
CA TYR A 72 -22.34 18.66 11.09
C TYR A 72 -22.03 19.69 9.99
N ASN A 73 -22.63 19.56 8.80
CA ASN A 73 -22.33 20.37 7.60
C ASN A 73 -20.87 20.27 7.14
N ILE A 74 -20.21 19.14 7.39
CA ILE A 74 -18.84 18.86 6.94
C ILE A 74 -18.91 17.88 5.77
N VAL A 75 -18.56 18.32 4.56
CA VAL A 75 -18.90 17.60 3.31
C VAL A 75 -17.72 16.82 2.74
N PHE A 76 -17.35 15.65 3.29
CA PHE A 76 -16.14 14.90 2.85
C PHE A 76 -16.29 14.15 1.53
N TYR A 77 -15.26 14.26 0.67
CA TYR A 77 -15.09 13.34 -0.45
C TYR A 77 -14.50 12.01 0.02
N LYS A 78 -14.91 10.94 -0.67
CA LYS A 78 -14.45 9.58 -0.44
C LYS A 78 -12.92 9.47 -0.37
N ILE A 79 -12.23 10.04 -1.36
CA ILE A 79 -10.77 10.02 -1.43
C ILE A 79 -10.09 10.73 -0.24
N GLY A 80 -10.72 11.76 0.33
CA GLY A 80 -10.20 12.45 1.51
C GLY A 80 -10.25 11.57 2.75
N ILE A 81 -11.35 10.86 2.97
CA ILE A 81 -11.47 9.89 4.08
C ILE A 81 -10.53 8.71 3.91
N ASP A 82 -10.33 8.24 2.67
CA ASP A 82 -9.40 7.16 2.37
C ASP A 82 -7.96 7.57 2.67
N MET A 83 -7.57 8.79 2.31
CA MET A 83 -6.28 9.38 2.66
C MET A 83 -6.08 9.51 4.17
N ILE A 84 -7.07 10.07 4.89
CA ILE A 84 -7.01 10.20 6.36
C ILE A 84 -6.86 8.82 7.02
N THR A 85 -7.62 7.82 6.55
CA THR A 85 -7.54 6.46 7.07
C THR A 85 -6.15 5.86 6.86
N LEU A 86 -5.56 6.04 5.68
CA LEU A 86 -4.18 5.60 5.42
C LEU A 86 -3.19 6.31 6.35
N ILE A 87 -3.30 7.63 6.51
CA ILE A 87 -2.46 8.42 7.43
C ILE A 87 -2.55 7.86 8.85
N LEU A 88 -3.76 7.60 9.34
CA LEU A 88 -3.99 7.05 10.68
C LEU A 88 -3.38 5.66 10.83
N LEU A 89 -3.52 4.80 9.82
CA LEU A 89 -2.90 3.47 9.82
C LEU A 89 -1.38 3.55 9.91
N PHE A 90 -0.74 4.40 9.11
CA PHE A 90 0.71 4.62 9.18
C PHE A 90 1.15 5.16 10.54
N HIS A 91 0.45 6.16 11.07
CA HIS A 91 0.77 6.74 12.37
C HIS A 91 0.58 5.72 13.51
N SER A 92 -0.49 4.93 13.47
CA SER A 92 -0.76 3.91 14.47
C SER A 92 0.31 2.81 14.48
N ALA A 93 0.84 2.43 13.30
CA ALA A 93 1.95 1.49 13.19
C ALA A 93 3.22 2.04 13.85
N GLY A 94 3.53 3.32 13.61
CA GLY A 94 4.65 4.01 14.25
C GLY A 94 4.51 4.11 15.77
N LEU A 95 3.35 4.55 16.23
CA LEU A 95 2.99 4.60 17.66
C LEU A 95 3.12 3.24 18.34
N ARG A 96 2.64 2.17 17.68
CA ARG A 96 2.74 0.80 18.19
C ARG A 96 4.20 0.35 18.32
N ALA A 97 5.04 0.64 17.32
CA ALA A 97 6.45 0.27 17.38
C ALA A 97 7.17 0.94 18.54
N ILE A 98 6.85 2.22 18.78
CA ILE A 98 7.36 2.99 19.92
C ILE A 98 6.86 2.40 21.24
N TYR A 99 5.57 2.13 21.37
CA TYR A 99 4.99 1.49 22.55
C TYR A 99 5.67 0.16 22.88
N VAL A 100 5.87 -0.70 21.88
CA VAL A 100 6.56 -1.98 22.04
C VAL A 100 8.02 -1.79 22.44
N ALA A 101 8.69 -0.75 21.96
CA ALA A 101 10.04 -0.41 22.40
C ALA A 101 10.07 0.00 23.88
N PHE A 102 9.18 0.91 24.31
CA PHE A 102 9.04 1.31 25.71
C PHE A 102 8.74 0.12 26.62
N LYS A 103 7.78 -0.74 26.25
CA LYS A 103 7.41 -1.92 27.04
C LYS A 103 8.58 -2.89 27.26
N LYS A 104 9.55 -2.92 26.33
CA LYS A 104 10.76 -3.75 26.44
C LYS A 104 11.89 -3.08 27.24
N GLY A 105 11.60 -1.99 27.95
CA GLY A 105 12.59 -1.26 28.74
C GLY A 105 13.65 -0.55 27.89
N ARG A 106 13.38 -0.33 26.60
CA ARG A 106 14.29 0.42 25.74
C ARG A 106 14.02 1.89 25.95
N ASP A 107 14.96 2.56 26.58
CA ASP A 107 14.89 4.01 26.76
C ASP A 107 15.24 4.70 25.45
N PHE A 108 14.30 5.50 24.96
CA PHE A 108 14.56 6.43 23.88
C PHE A 108 15.38 7.60 24.44
N ASP A 109 16.45 7.98 23.73
CA ASP A 109 17.18 9.19 24.07
C ASP A 109 16.30 10.44 23.93
N LEU A 110 16.70 11.53 24.58
CA LEU A 110 15.94 12.78 24.55
C LEU A 110 15.72 13.27 23.11
N PHE A 111 16.70 13.05 22.23
CA PHE A 111 16.63 13.38 20.82
C PHE A 111 15.50 12.64 20.09
N SER A 112 15.37 11.32 20.32
CA SER A 112 14.27 10.50 19.80
C SER A 112 12.90 11.00 20.25
N LYS A 113 12.78 11.33 21.53
CA LYS A 113 11.52 11.82 22.12
C LYS A 113 11.14 13.18 21.52
N VAL A 114 12.10 14.08 21.31
CA VAL A 114 11.90 15.38 20.68
C VAL A 114 11.51 15.24 19.21
N ILE A 115 12.26 14.45 18.42
CA ILE A 115 11.92 14.22 17.00
C ILE A 115 10.52 13.64 16.86
N PHE A 116 10.18 12.65 17.70
CA PHE A 116 8.86 12.04 17.66
C PHE A 116 7.76 13.07 17.98
N SER A 117 7.95 13.87 19.03
CA SER A 117 6.99 14.92 19.40
C SER A 117 6.83 15.95 18.29
N VAL A 118 7.91 16.35 17.63
CA VAL A 118 7.89 17.25 16.47
C VAL A 118 7.11 16.64 15.32
N LEU A 119 7.33 15.35 15.00
CA LEU A 119 6.59 14.66 13.94
C LEU A 119 5.09 14.58 14.25
N VAL A 120 4.71 14.27 15.49
CA VAL A 120 3.30 14.25 15.91
C VAL A 120 2.67 15.64 15.81
N LEU A 121 3.32 16.67 16.35
CA LEU A 121 2.81 18.04 16.30
C LEU A 121 2.70 18.55 14.87
N TYR A 122 3.68 18.26 14.02
CA TYR A 122 3.65 18.60 12.61
C TYR A 122 2.50 17.88 11.88
N THR A 123 2.20 16.63 12.25
CA THR A 123 1.04 15.90 11.71
C THR A 123 -0.27 16.57 12.09
N LEU A 124 -0.41 16.95 13.36
CA LEU A 124 -1.60 17.64 13.85
C LEU A 124 -1.78 19.00 13.17
N TYR A 125 -0.70 19.77 13.02
CA TYR A 125 -0.70 21.05 12.32
C TYR A 125 -1.19 20.90 10.87
N GLN A 126 -0.63 19.95 10.13
CA GLN A 126 -0.97 19.74 8.72
C GLN A 126 -2.38 19.18 8.52
N THR A 127 -2.84 18.33 9.44
CA THR A 127 -4.24 17.88 9.47
C THR A 127 -5.17 19.07 9.69
N GLY A 128 -4.82 19.98 10.60
CA GLY A 128 -5.56 21.21 10.85
C GLY A 128 -5.62 22.14 9.63
N GLU A 129 -4.48 22.39 8.99
CA GLU A 129 -4.39 23.17 7.74
C GLU A 129 -5.26 22.56 6.64
N THR A 130 -5.20 21.25 6.44
CA THR A 130 -6.01 20.55 5.43
C THR A 130 -7.51 20.75 5.71
N ILE A 131 -7.93 20.58 6.97
CA ILE A 131 -9.33 20.81 7.37
C ILE A 131 -9.75 22.27 7.16
N MET A 132 -8.87 23.23 7.48
CA MET A 132 -9.14 24.67 7.34
C MET A 132 -9.26 25.10 5.88
N VAL A 133 -8.30 24.72 5.04
CA VAL A 133 -8.32 24.99 3.59
C VAL A 133 -9.61 24.48 2.99
N TRP A 134 -10.00 23.28 3.41
CA TRP A 134 -11.17 22.59 2.91
C TRP A 134 -12.50 23.17 3.43
N HIS A 135 -12.54 23.65 4.66
CA HIS A 135 -13.68 24.43 5.17
C HIS A 135 -13.86 25.74 4.40
N ASN A 136 -12.75 26.38 4.02
CA ASN A 136 -12.74 27.70 3.39
C ASN A 136 -12.90 27.67 1.86
N SER A 137 -12.81 26.50 1.21
CA SER A 137 -12.72 26.43 -0.26
C SER A 137 -14.05 26.54 -1.02
N GLY A 138 -15.22 26.43 -0.36
CA GLY A 138 -16.55 26.65 -0.97
C GLY A 138 -16.86 25.72 -2.15
N GLU A 139 -17.93 25.96 -2.92
CA GLU A 139 -18.44 25.04 -3.97
C GLU A 139 -17.52 24.85 -5.21
N ASN A 140 -16.44 25.62 -5.38
CA ASN A 140 -15.48 25.47 -6.50
C ASN A 140 -14.46 24.34 -6.24
N LEU A 141 -14.96 23.15 -5.93
CA LEU A 141 -14.18 22.06 -5.34
C LEU A 141 -13.39 21.20 -6.34
N GLU A 142 -13.80 21.05 -7.60
CA GLU A 142 -13.15 20.03 -8.47
C GLU A 142 -11.68 20.34 -8.80
N ASN A 143 -11.37 21.57 -9.23
CA ASN A 143 -10.00 21.95 -9.57
C ASN A 143 -9.11 22.15 -8.33
N LYS A 144 -9.69 22.56 -7.20
CA LYS A 144 -8.96 22.70 -5.93
C LYS A 144 -8.73 21.36 -5.25
N ALA A 145 -9.68 20.43 -5.30
CA ALA A 145 -9.52 19.08 -4.76
C ALA A 145 -8.35 18.35 -5.43
N PHE A 146 -8.10 18.58 -6.72
CA PHE A 146 -6.98 17.95 -7.41
C PHE A 146 -5.61 18.47 -6.93
N GLU A 147 -5.48 19.78 -6.75
CA GLU A 147 -4.27 20.40 -6.16
C GLU A 147 -4.11 20.03 -4.67
N GLU A 148 -5.20 19.88 -3.93
CA GLU A 148 -5.21 19.40 -2.54
C GLU A 148 -4.81 17.93 -2.44
N ILE A 149 -5.29 17.05 -3.32
CA ILE A 149 -4.86 15.65 -3.37
C ILE A 149 -3.36 15.58 -3.66
N LYS A 150 -2.84 16.47 -4.52
CA LYS A 150 -1.43 16.53 -4.86
C LYS A 150 -0.57 17.02 -3.69
N SER A 151 -1.01 18.04 -2.95
CA SER A 151 -0.31 18.54 -1.77
C SER A 151 -0.33 17.53 -0.62
N VAL A 152 -1.48 16.88 -0.37
CA VAL A 152 -1.66 15.87 0.69
C VAL A 152 -0.89 14.57 0.37
N SER A 153 -0.88 14.14 -0.89
CA SER A 153 -0.11 12.95 -1.30
C SER A 153 1.41 13.20 -1.25
N LEU A 154 1.87 14.38 -1.68
CA LEU A 154 3.27 14.80 -1.54
C LEU A 154 3.66 14.87 -0.05
N TYR A 155 2.78 15.39 0.78
CA TYR A 155 2.94 15.44 2.23
C TYR A 155 3.04 14.04 2.86
N LEU A 156 2.15 13.12 2.50
CA LEU A 156 2.20 11.72 2.92
C LEU A 156 3.54 11.07 2.56
N PHE A 157 4.02 11.32 1.35
CA PHE A 157 5.32 10.83 0.88
C PHE A 157 6.48 11.41 1.69
N MET A 158 6.43 12.71 1.98
CA MET A 158 7.43 13.41 2.76
C MET A 158 7.43 12.94 4.22
N MET A 159 6.26 12.73 4.81
CA MET A 159 6.10 12.21 6.17
C MET A 159 6.55 10.76 6.31
N LEU A 160 6.22 9.91 5.33
CA LEU A 160 6.76 8.56 5.25
C LEU A 160 8.29 8.62 5.18
N ALA A 161 8.87 9.45 4.31
CA ALA A 161 10.32 9.60 4.20
C ALA A 161 10.96 10.12 5.51
N LEU A 162 10.39 11.13 6.15
CA LEU A 162 10.91 11.69 7.39
C LEU A 162 10.75 10.72 8.58
N PHE A 163 9.61 10.03 8.69
CA PHE A 163 9.40 9.00 9.71
C PHE A 163 10.36 7.82 9.52
N SER A 164 10.62 7.46 8.27
CA SER A 164 11.61 6.44 7.89
C SER A 164 13.02 6.82 8.30
N ILE A 165 13.43 8.05 7.98
CA ILE A 165 14.73 8.61 8.34
C ILE A 165 14.86 8.73 9.85
N ALA A 166 13.83 9.23 10.54
CA ALA A 166 13.77 9.29 11.99
C ALA A 166 13.94 7.90 12.57
N CYS A 167 13.19 6.90 12.13
CA CYS A 167 13.37 5.54 12.62
C CYS A 167 14.79 4.99 12.36
N ILE A 168 15.41 5.27 11.21
CA ILE A 168 16.79 4.86 10.93
C ILE A 168 17.79 5.54 11.87
N ILE A 169 17.60 6.83 12.17
CA ILE A 169 18.47 7.66 13.02
C ILE A 169 18.22 7.43 14.51
N LEU A 170 17.01 7.01 14.91
CA LEU A 170 16.61 6.78 16.30
C LEU A 170 16.78 5.32 16.75
N ILE A 171 17.11 4.39 15.83
CA ILE A 171 17.52 3.00 16.14
C ILE A 171 19.06 2.77 16.09
N PRO A 172 19.96 3.67 16.53
CA PRO A 172 21.32 3.30 16.90
C PRO A 172 21.30 2.91 18.38
N ARG A 173 21.91 1.78 18.73
CA ARG A 173 22.04 1.19 20.09
C ARG A 173 20.99 0.17 20.54
N VAL A 174 20.27 -0.48 19.62
CA VAL A 174 19.61 -1.75 19.96
C VAL A 174 20.49 -2.90 19.51
N GLU A 175 20.82 -3.80 20.44
CA GLU A 175 21.62 -5.03 20.24
C GLU A 175 21.11 -5.91 19.08
N ASN A 176 19.87 -5.68 18.62
CA ASN A 176 19.22 -6.39 17.54
C ASN A 176 18.56 -5.47 16.49
N ARG A 177 19.32 -4.49 15.98
CA ARG A 177 18.87 -3.47 15.00
C ARG A 177 18.08 -4.04 13.82
N LYS A 178 18.50 -5.19 13.26
CA LYS A 178 17.80 -5.84 12.13
C LYS A 178 16.38 -6.25 12.49
N ALA A 179 16.17 -6.90 13.63
CA ALA A 179 14.85 -7.34 14.07
C ALA A 179 13.91 -6.15 14.33
N VAL A 180 14.43 -5.03 14.83
CA VAL A 180 13.64 -3.80 15.02
C VAL A 180 13.26 -3.16 13.70
N LEU A 181 14.22 -3.04 12.76
CA LEU A 181 13.93 -2.52 11.43
C LEU A 181 12.89 -3.38 10.72
N ILE A 182 13.00 -4.72 10.77
CA ILE A 182 12.00 -5.63 10.22
C ILE A 182 10.64 -5.41 10.90
N SER A 183 10.59 -5.40 12.23
CA SER A 183 9.34 -5.20 12.97
C SER A 183 8.66 -3.85 12.73
N LEU A 184 9.42 -2.82 12.36
CA LEU A 184 8.93 -1.48 12.10
C LEU A 184 8.50 -1.32 10.64
N TRP A 185 9.32 -1.79 9.72
CA TRP A 185 9.14 -1.58 8.29
C TRP A 185 8.22 -2.60 7.63
N VAL A 186 8.20 -3.85 8.10
CA VAL A 186 7.32 -4.87 7.51
C VAL A 186 5.84 -4.48 7.61
N PRO A 187 5.32 -3.99 8.76
CA PRO A 187 3.93 -3.53 8.84
C PRO A 187 3.61 -2.31 7.97
N VAL A 188 4.60 -1.54 7.54
CA VAL A 188 4.46 -0.33 6.71
C VAL A 188 4.60 -0.67 5.23
N LEU A 189 5.62 -1.45 4.87
CA LEU A 189 5.93 -1.83 3.51
C LEU A 189 4.95 -2.86 2.95
N ILE A 190 4.44 -3.78 3.77
CA ILE A 190 3.46 -4.78 3.30
C ILE A 190 2.19 -4.08 2.77
N PRO A 191 1.53 -3.18 3.51
CA PRO A 191 0.37 -2.46 2.98
C PRO A 191 0.70 -1.63 1.74
N VAL A 192 1.84 -0.95 1.70
CA VAL A 192 2.27 -0.18 0.51
C VAL A 192 2.47 -1.08 -0.70
N LEU A 193 3.17 -2.20 -0.53
CA LEU A 193 3.40 -3.18 -1.60
C LEU A 193 2.09 -3.78 -2.08
N ILE A 194 1.17 -4.11 -1.17
CA ILE A 194 -0.17 -4.56 -1.52
C ILE A 194 -0.85 -3.47 -2.35
N VAL A 195 -0.94 -2.24 -1.86
CA VAL A 195 -1.58 -1.12 -2.59
C VAL A 195 -0.94 -0.89 -3.97
N LEU A 196 0.39 -0.95 -4.09
CA LEU A 196 1.08 -0.80 -5.39
C LEU A 196 0.80 -1.96 -6.34
N VAL A 197 0.76 -3.20 -5.84
CA VAL A 197 0.37 -4.37 -6.64
C VAL A 197 -1.09 -4.23 -7.09
N LEU A 198 -1.98 -3.83 -6.19
CA LEU A 198 -3.39 -3.58 -6.51
C LEU A 198 -3.56 -2.46 -7.54
N ALA A 199 -2.81 -1.37 -7.40
CA ALA A 199 -2.83 -0.24 -8.31
C ALA A 199 -2.24 -0.61 -9.69
N ALA A 200 -1.16 -1.38 -9.73
CA ALA A 200 -0.56 -1.87 -10.98
C ALA A 200 -1.51 -2.83 -11.71
N ILE A 201 -2.18 -3.72 -10.97
CA ILE A 201 -3.25 -4.57 -11.50
C ILE A 201 -4.36 -3.67 -12.07
N ASN A 202 -4.88 -2.70 -11.30
CA ASN A 202 -5.95 -1.81 -11.76
C ASN A 202 -5.58 -0.95 -13.00
N SER A 203 -4.33 -0.49 -13.06
CA SER A 203 -3.77 0.26 -14.20
C SER A 203 -3.63 -0.59 -15.46
N GLY A 204 -3.22 -1.85 -15.32
CA GLY A 204 -3.22 -2.81 -16.43
C GLY A 204 -4.64 -3.11 -16.91
N LEU A 205 -5.58 -3.27 -15.98
CA LEU A 205 -6.99 -3.59 -16.26
C LEU A 205 -7.75 -2.47 -16.99
N THR A 206 -7.42 -1.19 -16.74
CA THR A 206 -8.08 -0.04 -17.40
C THR A 206 -7.60 0.21 -18.82
N LYS A 207 -6.42 -0.32 -19.21
CA LYS A 207 -5.89 -0.19 -20.59
C LYS A 207 -6.49 -1.18 -21.59
N GLU A 208 -7.07 -2.29 -21.13
CA GLU A 208 -7.66 -3.33 -22.00
C GLU A 208 -9.17 -3.18 -22.23
N LEU A 209 -9.83 -2.31 -21.47
CA LEU A 209 -11.25 -2.01 -21.69
C LEU A 209 -11.38 -0.93 -22.79
N PRO A 210 -12.27 -1.12 -23.79
CA PRO A 210 -12.59 -0.05 -24.72
C PRO A 210 -13.14 1.16 -23.93
N PRO A 211 -12.84 2.39 -24.35
CA PRO A 211 -13.40 3.57 -23.70
C PRO A 211 -14.92 3.47 -23.70
N ILE A 212 -15.51 3.62 -22.51
CA ILE A 212 -16.96 3.69 -22.30
C ILE A 212 -17.46 5.03 -22.82
#